data_AF-A0A936CQA6-F1
#
_entry.id   AF-A0A936CQA6-F1
#
_cell.length_a   1.000
_cell.length_b   1.000
_cell.length_c   1.000
_cell.angle_alpha   90.00
_cell.angle_beta   90.00
_cell.angle_gamma   90.00
#
_symmetry.space_group_name_H-M   'P 1'
#
loop_
_entity.id
_entity.type
_entity.pdbx_description
1 polymer ?
#
loop_
_entity_poly.entity_id
_entity_poly.type
_entity_poly.pdbx_seq_one_letter_code
_entity_poly.pdbx_strand_id
1 'polypeptide(L)'
;MPPAFVLSTGFCKHWLEHGHAATHDLPDLLATHVRRLENLSGLTFGDVRKPLLLSVRSGAAASMPGMMETLLNIGLTTRTLPGFIAVTGKPRLAWDSMRRLVQSFAEVAKGVAATGFDALINEAVLEAGVASVGELDTLALRALTRAQLDHYHECVGEPFPEDPMEQLRPGGRGRVPLLGE
;
A
#
# COMPACT_ATOMS: atom_id res chain seq x y z
N MET A 1 -11.33 17.81 -5.86
CA MET A 1 -10.63 16.57 -6.28
C MET A 1 -9.34 16.49 -5.48
N PRO A 2 -8.99 15.36 -4.83
CA PRO A 2 -7.70 15.23 -4.16
C PRO A 2 -6.53 15.46 -5.13
N PRO A 3 -5.43 16.09 -4.69
CA PRO A 3 -4.27 16.31 -5.55
C PRO A 3 -3.63 14.96 -5.94
N ALA A 4 -3.18 14.86 -7.18
CA ALA A 4 -2.59 13.66 -7.73
C ALA A 4 -1.51 14.01 -8.78
N PHE A 5 -0.66 13.04 -9.10
CA PHE A 5 0.21 13.08 -10.27
C PHE A 5 0.06 11.77 -11.05
N VAL A 6 0.47 11.79 -12.31
CA VAL A 6 0.38 10.64 -13.21
C VAL A 6 1.75 10.44 -13.83
N LEU A 7 2.23 9.20 -13.82
CA LEU A 7 3.37 8.80 -14.64
C LEU A 7 2.84 8.47 -16.03
N SER A 8 3.46 9.06 -17.05
CA SER A 8 2.96 8.95 -18.41
C SER A 8 3.14 7.54 -18.97
N THR A 9 2.35 7.18 -19.98
CA THR A 9 2.53 5.93 -20.73
C THR A 9 3.91 5.87 -21.42
N GLY A 10 4.52 7.03 -21.72
CA GLY A 10 5.89 7.11 -22.21
C GLY A 10 6.92 6.60 -21.19
N PHE A 11 6.70 6.82 -19.89
CA PHE A 11 7.53 6.26 -18.83
C PHE A 11 7.38 4.73 -18.75
N CYS A 12 6.16 4.20 -18.84
CA CYS A 12 5.93 2.75 -18.87
C CYS A 12 6.62 2.11 -20.09
N LYS A 13 6.46 2.67 -21.28
CA LYS A 13 7.13 2.17 -22.49
C LYS A 13 8.65 2.12 -22.30
N HIS A 14 9.24 3.19 -21.75
CA HIS A 14 10.67 3.24 -21.48
C HIS A 14 11.11 2.14 -20.49
N TRP A 15 10.31 1.90 -19.44
CA TRP A 15 10.52 0.80 -18.49
C TRP A 15 10.46 -0.58 -19.14
N LEU A 16 9.45 -0.85 -19.97
CA LEU A 16 9.30 -2.13 -20.67
C LEU A 16 10.48 -2.41 -21.60
N GLU A 17 11.03 -1.39 -22.25
CA GLU A 17 12.15 -1.51 -23.18
C GLU A 17 13.52 -1.67 -22.49
N HIS A 18 13.74 -1.01 -21.35
CA HIS A 18 15.07 -0.91 -20.73
C HIS A 18 15.15 -1.55 -19.33
N GLY A 19 14.05 -2.09 -18.81
CA GLY A 19 13.94 -2.71 -17.49
C GLY A 19 14.43 -1.78 -16.38
N HIS A 20 15.14 -2.33 -15.39
CA HIS A 20 15.66 -1.58 -14.25
C HIS A 20 16.51 -0.34 -14.61
N ALA A 21 17.17 -0.33 -15.77
CA ALA A 21 17.96 0.82 -16.21
C ALA A 21 17.10 2.08 -16.47
N ALA A 22 15.82 1.92 -16.82
CA ALA A 22 14.87 3.03 -16.97
C ALA A 22 14.43 3.66 -15.63
N THR A 23 14.77 3.08 -14.48
CA THR A 23 14.39 3.62 -13.15
C THR A 23 15.47 4.35 -12.41
N HIS A 24 16.63 4.62 -13.03
CA HIS A 24 17.67 5.41 -12.39
C HIS A 24 17.11 6.70 -11.76
N ASP A 25 16.25 7.42 -12.49
CA ASP A 25 15.68 8.70 -12.07
C ASP A 25 14.30 8.56 -11.38
N LEU A 26 13.72 7.36 -11.34
CA LEU A 26 12.37 7.17 -10.80
C LEU A 26 12.26 7.58 -9.32
N PRO A 27 13.22 7.24 -8.42
CA PRO A 27 13.16 7.69 -7.03
C PRO A 27 13.07 9.22 -6.90
N ASP A 28 13.86 9.96 -7.69
CA ASP A 28 13.90 11.42 -7.66
C ASP A 28 12.64 12.04 -8.26
N LEU A 29 12.11 11.42 -9.32
CA LEU A 29 10.84 11.78 -9.92
C LEU A 29 9.67 11.60 -8.93
N LEU A 30 9.60 10.43 -8.29
CA LEU A 30 8.60 10.14 -7.25
C LEU A 30 8.73 11.12 -6.10
N ALA A 31 9.93 11.35 -5.58
CA ALA A 31 10.16 12.28 -4.48
C ALA A 31 9.73 13.71 -4.85
N THR A 32 9.98 14.14 -6.09
CA THR A 32 9.55 15.46 -6.58
C THR A 32 8.04 15.59 -6.61
N HIS A 33 7.33 14.58 -7.10
CA HIS A 33 5.88 14.61 -7.16
C HIS A 33 5.23 14.44 -5.79
N VAL A 34 5.78 13.58 -4.92
CA VAL A 34 5.34 13.45 -3.52
C VAL A 34 5.49 14.79 -2.80
N ARG A 35 6.62 15.49 -2.92
CA ARG A 35 6.80 16.85 -2.35
C ARG A 35 5.74 17.84 -2.81
N ARG A 36 5.34 17.76 -4.08
CA ARG A 36 4.25 18.59 -4.60
C ARG A 36 2.91 18.25 -3.93
N LEU A 37 2.62 16.96 -3.71
CA LEU A 37 1.41 16.54 -2.99
C LEU A 37 1.44 16.97 -1.52
N GLU A 38 2.60 16.91 -0.87
CA GLU A 38 2.79 17.38 0.50
C GLU A 38 2.47 18.87 0.62
N ASN A 39 3.04 19.70 -0.27
CA ASN A 39 2.77 21.13 -0.30
C ASN A 39 1.28 21.47 -0.54
N LEU A 40 0.60 20.69 -1.39
CA LEU A 40 -0.83 20.91 -1.69
C LEU A 40 -1.77 20.43 -0.57
N SER A 41 -1.39 19.38 0.15
CA SER A 41 -2.21 18.77 1.19
C SER A 41 -1.93 19.32 2.59
N GLY A 42 -0.74 19.89 2.83
CA GLY A 42 -0.26 20.25 4.17
C GLY A 42 0.03 19.04 5.06
N LEU A 43 0.18 17.86 4.47
CA LEU A 43 0.57 16.60 5.12
C LEU A 43 1.92 16.15 4.58
N THR A 44 2.65 15.35 5.36
CA THR A 44 3.99 14.89 4.99
C THR A 44 4.01 13.37 4.88
N PHE A 45 4.53 12.86 3.76
CA PHE A 45 4.63 11.42 3.48
C PHE A 45 5.65 10.80 4.42
N GLY A 46 5.21 9.87 5.26
CA GLY A 46 6.03 9.29 6.32
C GLY A 46 6.11 10.09 7.63
N ASP A 47 5.37 11.19 7.78
CA ASP A 47 5.33 11.89 9.07
C ASP A 47 4.59 11.08 10.14
N VAL A 48 5.21 10.95 11.31
CA VAL A 48 4.72 10.11 12.42
C VAL A 48 3.54 10.73 13.19
N ARG A 49 3.24 12.02 12.96
CA ARG A 49 2.17 12.77 13.63
C ARG A 49 1.02 13.07 12.69
N LYS A 50 1.31 13.45 11.44
CA LYS A 50 0.34 13.90 10.43
C LYS A 50 0.68 13.31 9.04
N PRO A 51 0.59 11.98 8.88
CA PRO A 51 1.02 11.30 7.67
C PRO A 51 0.14 11.67 6.47
N LEU A 52 0.78 11.92 5.33
CA LEU A 52 0.14 11.84 4.02
C LEU A 52 -0.01 10.36 3.62
N LEU A 53 -1.20 9.97 3.17
CA LEU A 53 -1.45 8.65 2.59
C LEU A 53 -1.81 8.79 1.12
N LEU A 54 -1.34 7.85 0.30
CA LEU A 54 -1.53 7.84 -1.15
C LEU A 54 -2.35 6.62 -1.59
N SER A 55 -3.01 6.78 -2.73
CA SER A 55 -3.55 5.66 -3.50
C SER A 55 -2.79 5.54 -4.81
N VAL A 56 -2.32 4.35 -5.13
CA VAL A 56 -1.65 4.04 -6.40
C VAL A 56 -2.62 3.23 -7.25
N ARG A 57 -2.78 3.61 -8.51
CA ARG A 57 -3.68 2.94 -9.46
C ARG A 57 -2.97 2.75 -10.77
N SER A 58 -2.97 1.52 -11.30
CA SER A 58 -2.61 1.31 -12.69
C SER A 58 -3.72 1.88 -13.59
N GLY A 59 -3.34 2.39 -14.75
CA GLY A 59 -4.27 2.94 -15.72
C GLY A 59 -3.67 2.91 -17.11
N ALA A 60 -4.48 2.46 -18.07
CA ALA A 60 -4.13 2.38 -19.49
C ALA A 60 -4.94 3.41 -20.29
N ALA A 61 -4.46 3.76 -21.48
CA ALA A 61 -5.17 4.67 -22.38
C ALA A 61 -6.52 4.10 -22.87
N ALA A 62 -6.67 2.77 -22.89
CA ALA A 62 -7.90 2.06 -23.17
C ALA A 62 -8.35 1.27 -21.94
N SER A 63 -9.67 1.17 -21.72
CA SER A 63 -10.22 0.38 -20.61
C SER A 63 -9.90 -1.10 -20.82
N MET A 64 -9.03 -1.66 -19.99
CA MET A 64 -8.74 -3.08 -19.95
C MET A 64 -9.43 -3.70 -18.73
N PRO A 65 -10.59 -4.36 -18.90
CA PRO A 65 -11.29 -5.01 -17.80
C PRO A 65 -10.40 -6.08 -17.18
N GLY A 66 -10.18 -6.01 -15.86
CA GLY A 66 -9.40 -6.99 -15.10
C GLY A 66 -7.92 -6.67 -14.88
N MET A 67 -7.40 -5.53 -15.36
CA MET A 67 -5.99 -5.14 -15.20
C MET A 67 -5.74 -3.87 -14.37
N MET A 68 -6.78 -3.29 -13.77
CA MET A 68 -6.62 -2.12 -12.90
C MET A 68 -6.36 -2.56 -11.45
N GLU A 69 -5.07 -2.62 -11.12
CA GLU A 69 -4.60 -2.80 -9.76
C GLU A 69 -4.72 -1.47 -9.00
N THR A 70 -5.24 -1.51 -7.77
CA THR A 70 -5.34 -0.34 -6.89
C THR A 70 -4.78 -0.68 -5.52
N LEU A 71 -3.79 0.08 -5.09
CA LEU A 71 -3.31 0.10 -3.71
C LEU A 71 -3.82 1.34 -3.00
N LEU A 72 -4.40 1.15 -1.82
CA LEU A 72 -4.87 2.23 -0.95
C LEU A 72 -4.00 2.29 0.31
N ASN A 73 -3.97 3.46 0.94
CA ASN A 73 -3.31 3.71 2.22
C ASN A 73 -1.77 3.58 2.19
N ILE A 74 -1.14 3.68 1.01
CA ILE A 74 0.32 3.72 0.89
C ILE A 74 0.85 4.88 1.73
N GLY A 75 1.85 4.59 2.55
CA GLY A 75 2.39 5.48 3.60
C GLY A 75 2.01 5.08 5.02
N LEU A 76 1.08 4.14 5.21
CA LEU A 76 0.90 3.49 6.51
C LEU A 76 2.05 2.53 6.80
N THR A 77 2.62 2.67 7.99
CA THR A 77 3.69 1.86 8.56
C THR A 77 3.49 1.77 10.07
N THR A 78 4.24 0.93 10.77
CA THR A 78 4.16 0.91 12.24
C THR A 78 4.50 2.28 12.86
N ARG A 79 5.30 3.10 12.17
CA ARG A 79 5.71 4.45 12.59
C ARG A 79 4.66 5.53 12.31
N THR A 80 3.94 5.46 11.19
CA THR A 80 2.94 6.48 10.83
C THR A 80 1.55 6.19 11.39
N LEU A 81 1.26 4.93 11.71
CA LEU A 81 -0.04 4.49 12.22
C LEU A 81 -0.51 5.26 13.48
N PRO A 82 0.33 5.53 14.51
CA PRO A 82 -0.10 6.32 15.66
C PRO A 82 -0.52 7.75 15.29
N GLY A 83 0.21 8.39 14.37
CA GLY A 83 -0.16 9.71 13.84
C GLY A 83 -1.49 9.68 13.09
N PHE A 84 -1.71 8.65 12.26
CA PHE A 84 -2.98 8.47 11.58
C PHE A 84 -4.15 8.26 12.55
N ILE A 85 -3.95 7.50 13.64
CA ILE A 85 -4.94 7.34 14.72
C ILE A 85 -5.23 8.70 15.36
N ALA A 86 -4.19 9.49 15.69
CA ALA A 86 -4.35 10.79 16.32
C ALA A 86 -5.11 11.79 15.44
N VAL A 87 -4.83 11.82 14.13
CA VAL A 87 -5.50 12.73 13.18
C VAL A 87 -6.96 12.34 12.96
N THR A 88 -7.25 11.04 12.87
CA THR A 88 -8.61 10.57 12.56
C THR A 88 -9.50 10.42 13.79
N GLY A 89 -8.91 10.25 14.97
CA GLY A 89 -9.63 9.85 16.19
C GLY A 89 -10.28 8.47 16.10
N LYS A 90 -9.91 7.64 15.11
CA LYS A 90 -10.58 6.39 14.77
C LYS A 90 -9.59 5.22 14.75
N PRO A 91 -9.26 4.64 15.92
CA PRO A 91 -8.26 3.58 15.99
C PRO A 91 -8.67 2.32 15.22
N ARG A 92 -9.96 1.95 15.24
CA ARG A 92 -10.49 0.83 14.42
C ARG A 92 -10.22 1.05 12.93
N LEU A 93 -10.47 2.26 12.42
CA LEU A 93 -10.21 2.61 11.02
C LEU A 93 -8.73 2.45 10.68
N ALA A 94 -7.84 2.95 11.54
CA ALA A 94 -6.41 2.89 11.30
C ALA A 94 -5.90 1.44 11.18
N TRP A 95 -6.30 0.56 12.11
CA TRP A 95 -5.90 -0.84 12.05
C TRP A 95 -6.55 -1.58 10.87
N ASP A 96 -7.81 -1.28 10.53
CA ASP A 96 -8.46 -1.86 9.34
C ASP A 96 -7.76 -1.40 8.04
N SER A 97 -7.34 -0.14 7.97
CA SER A 97 -6.57 0.40 6.85
C SER A 97 -5.19 -0.24 6.73
N MET A 98 -4.48 -0.44 7.85
CA MET A 98 -3.16 -1.07 7.86
C MET A 98 -3.23 -2.53 7.42
N ARG A 99 -4.14 -3.34 7.99
CA ARG A 99 -4.29 -4.75 7.62
C ARG A 99 -4.60 -4.90 6.10
N ARG A 100 -5.45 -4.02 5.56
CA ARG A 100 -5.82 -4.03 4.14
C ARG A 100 -4.65 -3.65 3.26
N LEU A 101 -3.86 -2.66 3.68
CA LEU A 101 -2.63 -2.31 2.97
C LEU A 101 -1.68 -3.51 2.93
N VAL A 102 -1.43 -4.19 4.05
CA VAL A 102 -0.51 -5.33 4.10
C VAL A 102 -0.95 -6.43 3.13
N GLN A 103 -2.22 -6.84 3.18
CA GLN A 103 -2.78 -7.84 2.28
C GLN A 103 -2.71 -7.40 0.81
N SER A 104 -3.23 -6.22 0.47
CA SER A 104 -3.24 -5.76 -0.92
C SER A 104 -1.83 -5.52 -1.46
N PHE A 105 -0.89 -5.03 -0.65
CA PHE A 105 0.50 -4.86 -1.06
C PHE A 105 1.16 -6.23 -1.31
N ALA A 106 0.90 -7.23 -0.48
CA ALA A 106 1.39 -8.60 -0.71
C ALA A 106 0.89 -9.15 -2.05
N GLU A 107 -0.41 -9.01 -2.33
CA GLU A 107 -1.04 -9.52 -3.55
C GLU A 107 -0.55 -8.79 -4.80
N VAL A 108 -0.60 -7.47 -4.77
CA VAL A 108 -0.40 -6.64 -5.94
C VAL A 108 1.10 -6.37 -6.19
N ALA A 109 1.84 -5.97 -5.16
CA ALA A 109 3.25 -5.60 -5.31
C ALA A 109 4.21 -6.79 -5.21
N LYS A 110 3.84 -7.86 -4.49
CA LYS A 110 4.68 -9.05 -4.26
C LYS A 110 4.15 -10.34 -4.89
N GLY A 111 2.94 -10.34 -5.45
CA GLY A 111 2.37 -11.52 -6.12
C GLY A 111 2.02 -12.67 -5.17
N VAL A 112 1.85 -12.40 -3.87
CA VAL A 112 1.46 -13.40 -2.86
C VAL A 112 -0.03 -13.68 -2.96
N ALA A 113 -0.45 -14.94 -2.80
CA ALA A 113 -1.87 -15.30 -2.86
C ALA A 113 -2.64 -14.80 -1.62
N ALA A 114 -3.89 -14.37 -1.83
CA ALA A 114 -4.78 -13.91 -0.77
C ALA A 114 -5.15 -14.98 0.27
N THR A 115 -5.06 -16.26 -0.10
CA THR A 115 -5.61 -17.38 0.68
C THR A 115 -5.09 -17.47 2.11
N GLY A 116 -3.81 -17.17 2.34
CA GLY A 116 -3.24 -17.13 3.68
C GLY A 116 -3.75 -15.95 4.51
N PHE A 117 -3.88 -14.78 3.88
CA PHE A 117 -4.48 -13.60 4.53
C PHE A 117 -5.96 -13.81 4.87
N ASP A 118 -6.73 -14.46 3.98
CA ASP A 118 -8.14 -14.77 4.20
C ASP A 118 -8.33 -15.78 5.34
N ALA A 119 -7.43 -16.77 5.46
CA ALA A 119 -7.43 -17.72 6.57
C ALA A 119 -7.24 -17.01 7.92
N LEU A 120 -6.27 -16.08 8.01
CA LEU A 120 -6.04 -15.27 9.21
C LEU A 120 -7.25 -14.40 9.59
N ILE A 121 -7.93 -13.84 8.59
CA ILE A 121 -9.16 -13.05 8.83
C ILE A 121 -10.26 -13.95 9.39
N ASN A 122 -10.46 -15.14 8.82
CA ASN A 122 -11.47 -16.10 9.28
C ASN A 122 -11.18 -16.57 10.70
N GLU A 123 -9.92 -16.86 11.02
CA GLU A 123 -9.49 -17.22 12.38
C GLU A 123 -9.82 -16.10 13.37
N ALA A 124 -9.42 -14.86 13.08
CA ALA A 124 -9.70 -13.71 13.96
C ALA A 124 -11.21 -13.47 14.17
N VAL A 125 -12.04 -13.68 13.14
CA VAL A 125 -13.50 -13.58 13.22
C VAL A 125 -14.08 -14.67 14.12
N LEU A 126 -13.61 -15.91 13.97
CA LEU A 126 -14.03 -17.04 14.79
C LEU A 126 -13.62 -16.87 16.26
N GLU A 127 -12.38 -16.46 16.52
CA GLU A 127 -11.86 -16.22 17.87
C GLU A 127 -12.63 -15.12 18.61
N ALA A 128 -13.03 -14.06 17.89
CA ALA A 128 -13.81 -12.97 18.46
C ALA A 128 -15.31 -13.29 18.60
N GLY A 129 -15.79 -14.40 18.01
CA GLY A 129 -17.19 -14.79 18.05
C GLY A 129 -18.14 -13.84 17.34
N VAL A 130 -17.67 -13.14 16.29
CA VAL A 130 -18.45 -12.17 15.51
C VAL A 130 -18.79 -12.72 14.12
N ALA A 131 -19.75 -12.10 13.41
CA ALA A 131 -20.17 -12.60 12.10
C ALA A 131 -19.24 -12.15 10.95
N SER A 132 -18.46 -11.08 11.16
CA SER A 132 -17.63 -10.51 10.10
C SER A 132 -16.43 -9.72 10.63
N VAL A 133 -15.42 -9.54 9.78
CA VAL A 133 -14.27 -8.62 10.06
C VAL A 133 -14.73 -7.18 10.35
N GLY A 134 -15.92 -6.82 9.87
CA GLY A 134 -16.60 -5.55 10.11
C GLY A 134 -16.98 -5.31 11.58
N GLU A 135 -17.06 -6.37 12.37
CA GLU A 135 -17.46 -6.33 13.78
C GLU A 135 -16.29 -6.49 14.76
N LEU A 136 -15.09 -6.83 14.27
CA LEU A 136 -13.91 -6.91 15.13
C LEU A 136 -13.66 -5.59 15.87
N ASP A 137 -13.21 -5.66 17.11
CA ASP A 137 -12.82 -4.45 17.83
C ASP A 137 -11.42 -3.96 17.41
N THR A 138 -10.94 -2.90 18.05
CA THR A 138 -9.61 -2.35 17.76
C THR A 138 -8.48 -3.31 18.17
N LEU A 139 -8.66 -4.08 19.24
CA LEU A 139 -7.64 -4.99 19.77
C LEU A 139 -7.48 -6.20 18.85
N ALA A 140 -8.61 -6.78 18.41
CA ALA A 140 -8.64 -7.89 17.46
C ALA A 140 -8.06 -7.48 16.10
N LEU A 141 -8.42 -6.30 15.57
CA LEU A 141 -7.80 -5.81 14.34
C LEU A 141 -6.29 -5.61 14.47
N ARG A 142 -5.81 -5.11 15.62
CA ARG A 142 -4.39 -4.95 15.89
C ARG A 142 -3.67 -6.30 15.93
N ALA A 143 -4.25 -7.30 16.57
CA ALA A 143 -3.72 -8.67 16.59
C ALA A 143 -3.68 -9.27 15.18
N LEU A 144 -4.78 -9.17 14.44
CA LEU A 144 -4.86 -9.60 13.04
C LEU A 144 -3.82 -8.91 12.15
N THR A 145 -3.64 -7.60 12.28
CA THR A 145 -2.63 -6.85 11.50
C THR A 145 -1.22 -7.37 11.77
N ARG A 146 -0.90 -7.73 13.02
CA ARG A 146 0.40 -8.32 13.37
C ARG A 146 0.59 -9.69 12.73
N ALA A 147 -0.41 -10.56 12.85
CA ALA A 147 -0.38 -11.87 12.19
C ALA A 147 -0.21 -11.75 10.66
N GLN A 148 -0.85 -10.78 10.03
CA GLN A 148 -0.68 -10.51 8.59
C GLN A 148 0.71 -9.96 8.24
N LEU A 149 1.34 -9.16 9.10
CA LEU A 149 2.72 -8.71 8.90
C LEU A 149 3.72 -9.86 9.03
N ASP A 150 3.50 -10.77 9.98
CA ASP A 150 4.32 -11.98 10.13
C ASP A 150 4.15 -12.90 8.92
N HIS A 151 2.92 -13.13 8.49
CA HIS A 151 2.62 -13.91 7.28
C HIS A 151 3.21 -13.29 6.00
N TYR A 152 3.15 -11.96 5.86
CA TYR A 152 3.82 -11.25 4.77
C TYR A 152 5.32 -11.58 4.76
N HIS A 153 5.99 -11.49 5.91
CA HIS A 153 7.41 -11.77 6.02
C HIS A 153 7.74 -13.23 5.65
N GLU A 154 6.92 -14.18 6.09
CA GLU A 154 7.07 -15.60 5.73
C GLU A 154 6.95 -15.85 4.22
N CYS A 155 5.98 -15.21 3.56
CA CYS A 155 5.75 -15.40 2.12
C CYS A 155 6.77 -14.68 1.24
N VAL A 156 7.18 -13.46 1.62
CA VAL A 156 8.02 -12.60 0.78
C VAL A 156 9.51 -12.79 1.10
N GLY A 157 9.85 -13.21 2.32
CA GLY A 157 11.22 -13.38 2.78
C GLY A 157 11.90 -12.09 3.25
N GLU A 158 11.14 -10.99 3.35
CA GLU A 158 11.59 -9.69 3.87
C GLU A 158 10.46 -9.03 4.68
N PRO A 159 10.78 -8.15 5.66
CA PRO A 159 9.76 -7.45 6.42
C PRO A 159 8.97 -6.47 5.55
N PHE A 160 7.75 -6.14 5.98
CA PHE A 160 6.95 -5.10 5.32
C PHE A 160 7.69 -3.76 5.33
N PRO A 161 7.75 -3.01 4.21
CA PRO A 161 8.52 -1.78 4.10
C PRO A 161 8.02 -0.68 5.05
N GLU A 162 8.88 -0.29 5.98
CA GLU A 162 8.65 0.78 6.96
C GLU A 162 9.03 2.18 6.43
N ASP A 163 9.69 2.26 5.27
CA ASP A 163 9.84 3.48 4.50
C ASP A 163 8.69 3.59 3.47
N PRO A 164 7.79 4.58 3.61
CA PRO A 164 6.75 4.87 2.61
C PRO A 164 7.25 5.02 1.17
N MET A 165 8.46 5.53 0.96
CA MET A 165 9.02 5.67 -0.38
C MET A 165 9.36 4.31 -1.00
N GLU A 166 9.71 3.31 -0.19
CA GLU A 166 9.91 1.94 -0.66
C GLU A 166 8.60 1.27 -1.07
N GLN A 167 7.48 1.64 -0.44
CA GLN A 167 6.14 1.18 -0.84
C GLN A 167 5.71 1.68 -2.22
N LEU A 168 6.31 2.77 -2.71
CA LEU A 168 6.06 3.32 -4.05
C LEU A 168 6.97 2.73 -5.13
N ARG A 169 8.01 1.96 -4.75
CA ARG A 169 8.93 1.38 -5.73
C ARG A 169 8.25 0.24 -6.50
N PRO A 170 8.62 0.02 -7.78
CA PRO A 170 8.17 -1.14 -8.53
C PRO A 170 8.54 -2.43 -7.78
N GLY A 171 7.57 -3.35 -7.65
CA GLY A 171 7.81 -4.67 -7.06
C GLY A 171 8.87 -5.47 -7.83
N GLY A 172 9.66 -6.27 -7.12
CA GLY A 172 10.78 -7.03 -7.69
C GLY A 172 10.37 -8.12 -8.69
N ARG A 173 11.22 -8.30 -9.72
CA ARG A 173 11.24 -9.28 -10.82
C ARG A 173 9.95 -9.42 -11.65
N GLY A 174 9.98 -8.82 -12.84
CA GLY A 174 9.19 -9.26 -14.00
C GLY A 174 7.75 -8.76 -14.08
N ARG A 175 7.29 -7.96 -13.12
CA ARG A 175 6.05 -7.19 -13.26
C ARG A 175 6.39 -5.74 -13.61
N VAL A 176 5.63 -5.18 -14.55
CA VAL A 176 5.57 -3.74 -14.80
C VAL A 176 5.36 -3.07 -13.43
N PRO A 177 5.93 -1.88 -13.15
CA PRO A 177 5.50 -1.11 -11.99
C PRO A 177 3.98 -1.10 -11.90
N LEU A 178 3.44 -0.79 -10.72
CA LEU A 178 2.02 -0.55 -10.44
C LEU A 178 1.43 0.65 -11.23
N LEU A 179 2.04 0.95 -12.37
CA LEU A 179 2.04 2.12 -13.20
C LEU A 179 1.91 1.60 -14.64
N GLY A 180 0.71 1.06 -14.91
CA GLY A 180 0.00 0.95 -16.19
C GLY A 180 0.75 0.47 -17.43
N GLU A 181 0.25 -0.58 -18.06
CA GLU A 181 0.42 -0.82 -19.50
C GLU A 181 -0.28 0.25 -20.36
#